data_AF-A5YWK1-F1
#
_entry.id   AF-A5YWK1-F1
#
_cell.length_a   1.000
_cell.length_b   1.000
_cell.length_c   1.000
_cell.angle_alpha   90.00
_cell.angle_beta   90.00
_cell.angle_gamma   90.00
#
_symmetry.space_group_name_H-M   'P 1'
#
loop_
_entity.id
_entity.type
_entity.pdbx_description
1 polymer ?
#
loop_
_entity_poly.entity_id
_entity_poly.type
_entity_poly.pdbx_seq_one_letter_code
_entity_poly.pdbx_strand_id
1 'polypeptide(L)'
;WAYDTAGNLVNVPYEAESFACLNKKEWSPLKARVETYKGLIFANWDENAVDLDTYLGEAKFYMDHMLDRTEAGTEAIPGVQKWVIPCNWKFAAEQFCSDMYHAGTTSHLSGILAGLPEDLEMADLAPPAVGKQYRASWGGHGSGFYVGDPNLMLAIMGPKVTSYWTEGPASEKAAERLGSVERGSKLMVEHMTVFPTCSFLPGINTVRTWHPRGPNEVEVWAFTVVDADAPDDIKEEFRRQTLRTFSAGGV
;
A
#
# COMPACT_ATOMS: atom_id res chain seq x y z
N TRP A 1 7.57 30.19 -20.14
CA TRP A 1 7.05 30.56 -18.81
C TRP A 1 7.82 29.74 -17.79
N ALA A 2 8.14 30.30 -16.63
CA ALA A 2 8.91 29.62 -15.58
C ALA A 2 8.16 29.64 -14.25
N TYR A 3 8.28 28.55 -13.50
CA TYR A 3 7.57 28.31 -12.25
C TYR A 3 8.57 28.04 -11.12
N ASP A 4 8.23 28.45 -9.91
CA ASP A 4 8.95 28.02 -8.71
C ASP A 4 8.56 26.60 -8.28
N THR A 5 9.21 26.07 -7.25
CA THR A 5 8.93 24.73 -6.71
C THR A 5 7.55 24.61 -6.05
N ALA A 6 6.85 25.73 -5.81
CA ALA A 6 5.48 25.77 -5.30
C ALA A 6 4.44 25.91 -6.44
N GLY A 7 4.89 25.81 -7.69
CA GLY A 7 4.05 25.90 -8.87
C GLY A 7 3.51 27.30 -9.17
N ASN A 8 4.08 28.36 -8.60
CA ASN A 8 3.66 29.72 -8.94
C ASN A 8 4.34 30.15 -10.24
N LEU A 9 3.58 30.74 -11.16
CA LEU A 9 4.15 31.38 -12.34
C LEU A 9 4.97 32.59 -11.89
N VAL A 10 6.30 32.53 -12.01
CA VAL A 10 7.20 33.59 -11.54
C VAL A 10 7.68 34.48 -12.68
N ASN A 11 7.87 33.93 -13.89
CA ASN A 11 8.41 34.67 -15.02
C ASN A 11 7.79 34.28 -16.36
N VAL A 12 7.46 35.29 -17.17
CA VAL A 12 7.03 35.15 -18.55
C VAL A 12 8.02 35.93 -19.45
N PRO A 13 8.66 35.30 -20.44
CA PRO A 13 9.49 36.03 -21.40
C PRO A 13 8.70 37.13 -22.12
N TYR A 14 9.30 38.31 -22.30
CA TYR A 14 8.68 39.49 -22.93
C TYR A 14 7.36 39.94 -22.28
N GLU A 15 7.25 39.79 -20.96
CA GLU A 15 6.03 40.12 -20.22
C GLU A 15 5.65 41.59 -20.34
N ALA A 16 6.62 42.51 -20.25
CA ALA A 16 6.34 43.94 -20.34
C ALA A 16 5.83 44.34 -21.73
N GLU A 17 6.31 43.71 -22.80
CA GLU A 17 5.97 44.04 -24.18
C GLU A 17 4.67 43.38 -24.64
N SER A 18 4.40 42.16 -24.16
CA SER A 18 3.33 41.30 -24.72
C SER A 18 2.23 40.94 -23.72
N PHE A 19 2.51 40.96 -22.41
CA PHE A 19 1.63 40.43 -21.36
C PHE A 19 1.62 41.30 -20.10
N ALA A 20 1.75 42.62 -20.24
CA ALA A 20 1.98 43.55 -19.12
C ALA A 20 0.89 43.53 -18.04
N CYS A 21 -0.29 42.99 -18.37
CA CYS A 21 -1.45 42.87 -17.49
C CYS A 21 -1.71 41.42 -17.03
N LEU A 22 -0.79 40.48 -17.25
CA LEU A 22 -1.00 39.08 -16.90
C LEU A 22 -1.03 38.87 -15.38
N ASN A 23 -2.17 38.40 -14.88
CA ASN A 23 -2.29 37.98 -13.48
C ASN A 23 -1.65 36.60 -13.28
N LYS A 24 -0.35 36.56 -12.95
CA LYS A 24 0.38 35.29 -12.78
C LYS A 24 -0.20 34.34 -11.72
N LYS A 25 -0.92 34.87 -10.72
CA LYS A 25 -1.57 34.04 -9.70
C LYS A 25 -2.70 33.20 -10.30
N GLU A 26 -3.50 33.79 -11.17
CA GLU A 26 -4.63 33.14 -11.86
C GLU A 26 -4.16 32.15 -12.94
N TRP A 27 -3.01 32.43 -13.55
CA TRP A 27 -2.39 31.59 -14.58
C TRP A 27 -1.36 30.58 -14.05
N SER A 28 -1.30 30.41 -12.72
CA SER A 28 -0.58 29.30 -12.12
C SER A 28 -1.40 28.01 -12.27
N PRO A 29 -0.75 26.83 -12.41
CA PRO A 29 -1.45 25.55 -12.44
C PRO A 29 -2.37 25.38 -11.23
N LEU A 30 -3.47 24.66 -11.43
CA LEU A 30 -4.38 24.27 -10.37
C LEU A 30 -3.61 23.57 -9.24
N LYS A 31 -3.92 23.93 -7.99
CA LYS A 31 -3.31 23.33 -6.80
C LYS A 31 -4.27 22.34 -6.17
N ALA A 32 -3.72 21.24 -5.66
CA ALA A 32 -4.45 20.30 -4.85
C ALA A 32 -4.18 20.59 -3.36
N ARG A 33 -5.16 20.31 -2.52
CA ARG A 33 -4.95 20.14 -1.09
C ARG A 33 -4.07 18.92 -0.86
N VAL A 34 -3.12 19.00 0.06
CA VAL A 34 -2.18 17.92 0.38
C VAL A 34 -2.25 17.66 1.88
N GLU A 35 -2.48 16.40 2.22
CA GLU A 35 -2.54 15.93 3.61
C GLU A 35 -1.78 14.59 3.69
N THR A 36 -1.15 14.33 4.84
CA THR A 36 -0.36 13.11 5.04
C THR A 36 -0.96 12.23 6.12
N TYR A 37 -0.91 10.92 5.95
CA TYR A 37 -1.23 9.96 6.99
C TYR A 37 -0.05 9.01 7.19
N LYS A 38 0.66 9.17 8.32
CA LYS A 38 1.76 8.29 8.77
C LYS A 38 2.75 7.89 7.66
N GLY A 39 3.19 8.87 6.88
CA GLY A 39 4.17 8.70 5.79
C GLY A 39 3.55 8.64 4.38
N LEU A 40 2.28 8.28 4.24
CA LEU A 40 1.58 8.32 2.96
C LEU A 40 1.11 9.75 2.63
N ILE A 41 1.26 10.15 1.38
CA ILE A 41 0.88 11.49 0.89
C ILE A 41 -0.40 11.34 0.04
N PHE A 42 -1.46 12.06 0.43
CA PHE A 42 -2.71 12.13 -0.30
C PHE A 42 -2.95 13.54 -0.84
N ALA A 43 -3.69 13.63 -1.95
CA ALA A 43 -4.06 14.90 -2.55
C ALA A 43 -5.53 14.90 -2.99
N ASN A 44 -6.21 16.04 -2.85
CA ASN A 44 -7.59 16.23 -3.27
C ASN A 44 -7.77 17.62 -3.89
N TRP A 45 -8.49 17.72 -5.00
CA TRP A 45 -8.75 18.99 -5.69
C TRP A 45 -9.94 19.76 -5.09
N ASP A 46 -10.88 19.07 -4.46
CA ASP A 46 -12.11 19.67 -3.98
C ASP A 46 -11.89 20.40 -2.65
N GLU A 47 -12.00 21.72 -2.68
CA GLU A 47 -11.88 22.59 -1.51
C GLU A 47 -12.91 22.29 -0.42
N ASN A 48 -14.06 21.70 -0.79
CA ASN A 48 -15.16 21.43 0.13
C ASN A 48 -15.24 19.95 0.57
N ALA A 49 -14.35 19.09 0.07
CA ALA A 49 -14.25 17.73 0.56
C ALA A 49 -13.84 17.72 2.03
N VAL A 50 -14.28 16.71 2.78
CA VAL A 50 -13.79 16.47 4.14
C VAL A 50 -12.26 16.32 4.15
N ASP A 51 -11.62 16.64 5.28
CA ASP A 51 -10.19 16.39 5.47
C ASP A 51 -9.85 14.90 5.42
N LEU A 52 -8.57 14.57 5.26
CA LEU A 52 -8.10 13.20 5.11
C LEU A 52 -8.40 12.35 6.34
N ASP A 53 -8.28 12.90 7.55
CA ASP A 53 -8.54 12.13 8.77
C ASP A 53 -10.02 11.70 8.84
N THR A 54 -10.93 12.64 8.57
CA THR A 54 -12.37 12.38 8.45
C THR A 54 -12.68 11.42 7.30
N TYR A 55 -12.05 11.58 6.13
CA TYR A 55 -12.20 10.69 4.99
C TYR A 55 -11.82 9.25 5.36
N LEU A 56 -10.66 9.05 5.96
CA LEU A 56 -10.20 7.70 6.33
C LEU A 56 -11.07 7.08 7.42
N GLY A 57 -11.66 7.89 8.30
CA GLY A 57 -12.53 7.42 9.37
C GLY A 57 -11.88 6.32 10.20
N GLU A 58 -12.61 5.25 10.48
CA GLU A 58 -12.10 4.10 11.20
C GLU A 58 -11.23 3.15 10.35
N ALA A 59 -11.09 3.38 9.03
CA ALA A 59 -10.16 2.60 8.21
C ALA A 59 -8.70 2.84 8.63
N LYS A 60 -8.40 3.99 9.26
CA LYS A 60 -7.13 4.29 9.93
C LYS A 60 -6.65 3.14 10.83
N PHE A 61 -7.57 2.49 11.54
CA PHE A 61 -7.27 1.35 12.41
C PHE A 61 -6.53 0.22 11.67
N TYR A 62 -6.91 -0.05 10.43
CA TYR A 62 -6.33 -1.13 9.61
C TYR A 62 -5.07 -0.65 8.87
N MET A 63 -5.03 0.63 8.47
CA MET A 63 -3.82 1.24 7.91
C MET A 63 -2.64 1.16 8.89
N ASP A 64 -2.92 1.34 10.18
CA ASP A 64 -1.93 1.33 11.25
C ASP A 64 -1.23 -0.02 11.44
N HIS A 65 -1.86 -1.13 11.02
CA HIS A 65 -1.21 -2.45 11.06
C HIS A 65 0.09 -2.49 10.26
N MET A 66 0.22 -1.64 9.23
CA MET A 66 1.44 -1.45 8.45
C MET A 66 2.19 -0.17 8.80
N LEU A 67 1.46 0.93 9.03
CA LEU A 67 2.07 2.28 9.04
C LEU A 67 2.51 2.76 10.43
N ASP A 68 2.10 2.08 11.51
CA ASP A 68 2.32 2.56 12.88
C ASP A 68 2.89 1.51 13.85
N ARG A 69 3.60 0.51 13.29
CA ARG A 69 4.24 -0.57 14.07
C ARG A 69 5.39 -0.10 14.95
N THR A 70 5.94 1.07 14.65
CA THR A 70 7.08 1.68 15.33
C THR A 70 6.92 3.19 15.39
N GLU A 71 7.43 3.84 16.44
CA GLU A 71 7.56 5.30 16.54
C GLU A 71 8.45 5.91 15.46
N ALA A 72 9.32 5.11 14.84
CA ALA A 72 10.18 5.55 13.74
C ALA A 72 9.40 5.81 12.44
N GLY A 73 8.15 5.33 12.35
CA GLY A 73 7.36 5.35 11.13
C GLY A 73 7.91 4.41 10.05
N THR A 74 7.50 4.64 8.81
CA THR A 74 7.92 3.85 7.65
C THR A 74 8.73 4.69 6.68
N GLU A 75 9.64 4.03 5.96
CA GLU A 75 10.34 4.59 4.80
C GLU A 75 10.08 3.76 3.55
N ALA A 76 10.03 4.43 2.40
CA ALA A 76 9.89 3.76 1.12
C ALA A 76 11.25 3.30 0.61
N ILE A 77 11.36 2.03 0.21
CA ILE A 77 12.54 1.55 -0.51
C ILE A 77 12.63 2.31 -1.84
N PRO A 78 13.79 2.92 -2.18
CA PRO A 78 13.91 3.73 -3.39
C PRO A 78 13.60 2.94 -4.67
N GLY A 79 12.66 3.46 -5.45
CA GLY A 79 12.23 2.89 -6.73
C GLY A 79 10.73 2.67 -6.79
N VAL A 80 10.08 3.26 -7.79
CA VAL A 80 8.67 3.00 -8.10
C VAL A 80 8.61 2.19 -9.38
N GLN A 81 8.10 0.97 -9.31
CA GLN A 81 7.85 0.15 -10.48
C GLN A 81 6.54 0.59 -11.14
N LYS A 82 6.57 0.77 -12.47
CA LYS A 82 5.42 1.22 -13.26
C LYS A 82 5.18 0.26 -14.41
N TRP A 83 3.94 -0.21 -14.56
CA TRP A 83 3.53 -1.03 -15.70
C TRP A 83 2.06 -0.82 -16.03
N VAL A 84 1.66 -1.27 -17.22
CA VAL A 84 0.31 -1.11 -17.76
C VAL A 84 -0.41 -2.45 -17.73
N ILE A 85 -1.67 -2.45 -17.30
CA ILE A 85 -2.58 -3.61 -17.37
C ILE A 85 -3.82 -3.18 -18.16
N PRO A 86 -4.19 -3.87 -19.26
CA PRO A 86 -5.40 -3.57 -20.03
C PRO A 86 -6.66 -4.11 -19.31
N CYS A 87 -6.96 -3.57 -18.14
CA CYS A 87 -8.18 -3.83 -17.39
C CYS A 87 -8.73 -2.55 -16.74
N ASN A 88 -9.97 -2.61 -16.26
CA ASN A 88 -10.53 -1.49 -15.50
C ASN A 88 -9.93 -1.42 -14.09
N TRP A 89 -9.58 -0.21 -13.64
CA TRP A 89 -9.04 0.04 -12.29
C TRP A 89 -9.88 -0.57 -11.15
N LYS A 90 -11.20 -0.67 -11.32
CA LYS A 90 -12.11 -1.20 -10.30
C LYS A 90 -11.81 -2.65 -9.95
N PHE A 91 -11.39 -3.48 -10.90
CA PHE A 91 -11.03 -4.87 -10.62
C PHE A 91 -9.88 -4.95 -9.61
N ALA A 92 -8.82 -4.16 -9.84
CA ALA A 92 -7.66 -4.13 -8.96
C ALA A 92 -7.99 -3.52 -7.58
N ALA A 93 -8.75 -2.42 -7.57
CA ALA A 93 -9.17 -1.78 -6.32
C ALA A 93 -10.06 -2.70 -5.47
N GLU A 94 -11.04 -3.38 -6.09
CA GLU A 94 -11.94 -4.32 -5.43
C GLU A 94 -11.18 -5.53 -4.87
N GLN A 95 -10.25 -6.10 -5.66
CA GLN A 95 -9.48 -7.26 -5.24
C GLN A 95 -8.71 -7.00 -3.94
N PHE A 96 -8.03 -5.85 -3.84
CA PHE A 96 -7.34 -5.45 -2.61
C PHE A 96 -8.29 -4.97 -1.50
N CYS A 97 -9.53 -4.60 -1.83
CA CYS A 97 -10.52 -4.18 -0.85
C CYS A 97 -11.12 -5.38 -0.11
N SER A 98 -11.42 -6.47 -0.82
CA SER A 98 -12.35 -7.50 -0.33
C SER A 98 -12.05 -8.94 -0.77
N ASP A 99 -11.10 -9.17 -1.66
CA ASP A 99 -10.96 -10.47 -2.32
C ASP A 99 -9.82 -11.30 -1.74
N MET A 100 -9.91 -11.74 -0.49
CA MET A 100 -9.03 -12.84 -0.02
C MET A 100 -9.37 -14.17 -0.71
N TYR A 101 -10.58 -14.27 -1.27
CA TYR A 101 -11.12 -15.49 -1.85
C TYR A 101 -10.30 -15.98 -3.04
N HIS A 102 -9.86 -15.09 -3.95
CA HIS A 102 -9.02 -15.48 -5.09
C HIS A 102 -7.68 -16.11 -4.67
N ALA A 103 -7.12 -15.67 -3.53
CA ALA A 103 -5.84 -16.15 -3.01
C ALA A 103 -5.98 -17.51 -2.32
N GLY A 104 -7.05 -17.69 -1.54
CA GLY A 104 -7.36 -18.95 -0.88
C GLY A 104 -7.93 -20.04 -1.80
N THR A 105 -8.03 -19.79 -3.11
CA THR A 105 -8.59 -20.73 -4.08
C THR A 105 -7.57 -21.11 -5.16
N THR A 106 -7.68 -20.56 -6.37
CA THR A 106 -6.94 -21.05 -7.54
C THR A 106 -5.92 -20.08 -8.09
N SER A 107 -6.06 -18.77 -7.83
CA SER A 107 -5.31 -17.75 -8.56
C SER A 107 -3.80 -17.81 -8.29
N HIS A 108 -3.40 -18.19 -7.08
CA HIS A 108 -2.01 -18.13 -6.62
C HIS A 108 -1.41 -19.50 -6.29
N LEU A 109 -2.02 -20.61 -6.74
CA LEU A 109 -1.49 -21.95 -6.47
C LEU A 109 -0.04 -22.11 -6.94
N SER A 110 0.32 -21.57 -8.12
CA SER A 110 1.69 -21.60 -8.62
C SER A 110 2.64 -20.67 -7.85
N GLY A 111 2.17 -19.50 -7.43
CA GLY A 111 2.97 -18.55 -6.65
C GLY A 111 3.31 -19.08 -5.26
N ILE A 112 2.35 -19.77 -4.62
CA ILE A 112 2.58 -20.47 -3.35
C ILE A 112 3.59 -21.60 -3.55
N LEU A 113 3.43 -22.43 -4.58
CA LEU A 113 4.37 -23.51 -4.90
C LEU A 113 5.80 -22.97 -5.16
N ALA A 114 5.94 -21.81 -5.79
CA ALA A 114 7.24 -21.18 -6.02
C ALA A 114 7.93 -20.67 -4.75
N GLY A 115 7.19 -20.53 -3.63
CA GLY A 115 7.72 -20.16 -2.32
C GLY A 115 7.98 -21.34 -1.39
N LEU A 116 7.57 -22.56 -1.76
CA LEU A 116 7.75 -23.75 -0.96
C LEU A 116 9.20 -24.30 -1.05
N PRO A 117 9.74 -24.84 0.04
CA PRO A 117 10.91 -25.72 0.00
C PRO A 117 10.68 -26.92 -0.94
N GLU A 118 11.76 -27.46 -1.51
CA GLU A 118 11.69 -28.60 -2.47
C GLU A 118 11.06 -29.87 -1.87
N ASP A 119 11.05 -30.01 -0.55
CA ASP A 119 10.53 -31.15 0.19
C ASP A 119 9.05 -31.00 0.64
N LEU A 120 8.40 -29.88 0.31
CA LEU A 120 6.99 -29.63 0.63
C LEU A 120 6.12 -29.60 -0.63
N GLU A 121 5.04 -30.37 -0.63
CA GLU A 121 4.05 -30.32 -1.71
C GLU A 121 2.88 -29.38 -1.36
N MET A 122 2.21 -28.86 -2.39
CA MET A 122 1.00 -28.05 -2.21
C MET A 122 -0.12 -28.81 -1.46
N ALA A 123 -0.16 -30.14 -1.57
CA ALA A 123 -1.12 -30.97 -0.84
C ALA A 123 -0.88 -30.95 0.68
N ASP A 124 0.33 -30.59 1.12
CA ASP A 124 0.73 -30.51 2.52
C ASP A 124 0.43 -29.14 3.16
N LEU A 125 0.07 -28.13 2.34
CA LEU A 125 -0.36 -26.82 2.81
C LEU A 125 -1.88 -26.73 2.89
N ALA A 126 -2.42 -26.70 4.11
CA ALA A 126 -3.79 -26.26 4.30
C ALA A 126 -3.87 -24.74 4.09
N PRO A 127 -4.73 -24.24 3.18
CA PRO A 127 -4.97 -22.81 3.07
C PRO A 127 -5.54 -22.28 4.39
N PRO A 128 -5.10 -21.10 4.88
CA PRO A 128 -5.65 -20.53 6.09
C PRO A 128 -7.18 -20.36 5.99
N ALA A 129 -7.90 -20.79 7.02
CA ALA A 129 -9.37 -20.76 7.05
C ALA A 129 -9.95 -19.76 8.07
N VAL A 130 -9.13 -19.27 9.00
CA VAL A 130 -9.54 -18.34 10.07
C VAL A 130 -9.08 -16.94 9.71
N GLY A 131 -10.03 -16.04 9.48
CA GLY A 131 -9.76 -14.65 9.12
C GLY A 131 -10.93 -13.72 9.42
N LYS A 132 -10.73 -12.43 9.17
CA LYS A 132 -11.75 -11.39 9.26
C LYS A 132 -11.69 -10.49 8.05
N GLN A 133 -12.81 -9.84 7.76
CA GLN A 133 -12.90 -8.81 6.74
C GLN A 133 -13.64 -7.60 7.31
N TYR A 134 -13.15 -6.43 6.95
CA TYR A 134 -13.64 -5.14 7.36
C TYR A 134 -14.21 -4.39 6.15
N ARG A 135 -15.35 -3.76 6.38
CA ARG A 135 -15.95 -2.77 5.50
C ARG A 135 -16.11 -1.48 6.29
N ALA A 136 -15.61 -0.38 5.73
CA ALA A 136 -15.82 0.92 6.34
C ALA A 136 -17.30 1.32 6.40
N SER A 137 -17.68 1.99 7.48
CA SER A 137 -19.02 2.55 7.68
C SER A 137 -19.37 3.57 6.61
N TRP A 138 -18.35 4.24 6.06
CA TRP A 138 -18.43 5.23 4.99
C TRP A 138 -17.19 5.13 4.06
N GLY A 139 -17.24 5.73 2.88
CA GLY A 139 -16.04 5.96 2.05
C GLY A 139 -15.61 4.79 1.16
N GLY A 140 -16.15 3.58 1.37
CA GLY A 140 -15.92 2.42 0.51
C GLY A 140 -14.56 1.74 0.70
N HIS A 141 -13.87 2.02 1.82
CA HIS A 141 -12.64 1.32 2.20
C HIS A 141 -12.94 -0.10 2.70
N GLY A 142 -11.97 -0.98 2.56
CA GLY A 142 -12.07 -2.36 3.04
C GLY A 142 -10.71 -2.99 3.26
N SER A 143 -10.65 -3.93 4.20
CA SER A 143 -9.46 -4.72 4.52
C SER A 143 -9.87 -6.16 4.83
N GLY A 144 -9.00 -7.14 4.59
CA GLY A 144 -9.19 -8.52 5.02
C GLY A 144 -7.88 -9.21 5.34
N PHE A 145 -7.89 -10.12 6.31
CA PHE A 145 -6.68 -10.75 6.84
C PHE A 145 -6.96 -12.11 7.47
N TYR A 146 -5.93 -12.96 7.48
CA TYR A 146 -5.93 -14.19 8.28
C TYR A 146 -5.46 -13.92 9.71
N VAL A 147 -5.85 -14.81 10.63
CA VAL A 147 -5.47 -14.72 12.05
C VAL A 147 -4.81 -16.02 12.48
N GLY A 148 -3.56 -15.90 12.95
CA GLY A 148 -2.80 -16.96 13.63
C GLY A 148 -2.03 -17.92 12.72
N ASP A 149 -2.56 -18.25 11.54
CA ASP A 149 -1.92 -19.20 10.61
C ASP A 149 -0.87 -18.51 9.72
N PRO A 150 0.44 -18.80 9.87
CA PRO A 150 1.50 -18.14 9.14
C PRO A 150 1.75 -18.70 7.74
N ASN A 151 1.09 -19.80 7.33
CA ASN A 151 1.48 -20.55 6.13
C ASN A 151 1.54 -19.70 4.86
N LEU A 152 0.52 -18.87 4.62
CA LEU A 152 0.51 -18.00 3.44
C LEU A 152 1.58 -16.90 3.51
N MET A 153 1.84 -16.37 4.72
CA MET A 153 2.89 -15.36 4.90
C MET A 153 4.28 -15.96 4.67
N LEU A 154 4.51 -17.19 5.13
CA LEU A 154 5.76 -17.92 4.91
C LEU A 154 6.01 -18.17 3.42
N ALA A 155 4.99 -18.59 2.67
CA ALA A 155 5.13 -18.83 1.23
C ALA A 155 5.45 -17.54 0.43
N ILE A 156 4.94 -16.40 0.88
CA ILE A 156 5.12 -15.11 0.20
C ILE A 156 6.42 -14.42 0.64
N MET A 157 6.65 -14.29 1.94
CA MET A 157 7.69 -13.44 2.52
C MET A 157 8.85 -14.21 3.13
N GLY A 158 8.77 -15.54 3.20
CA GLY A 158 9.80 -16.38 3.79
C GLY A 158 9.89 -16.26 5.32
N PRO A 159 10.67 -17.15 5.95
CA PRO A 159 10.70 -17.30 7.40
C PRO A 159 11.23 -16.06 8.12
N LYS A 160 12.17 -15.32 7.52
CA LYS A 160 12.80 -14.17 8.16
C LYS A 160 11.82 -13.02 8.37
N VAL A 161 11.05 -12.66 7.34
CA VAL A 161 10.04 -11.60 7.46
C VAL A 161 8.87 -12.05 8.33
N THR A 162 8.42 -13.30 8.20
CA THR A 162 7.36 -13.84 9.06
C THR A 162 7.76 -13.79 10.55
N SER A 163 9.01 -14.16 10.87
CA SER A 163 9.54 -14.04 12.24
C SER A 163 9.54 -12.59 12.72
N TYR A 164 10.13 -11.66 11.95
CA TYR A 164 10.11 -10.23 12.28
C TYR A 164 8.70 -9.67 12.54
N TRP A 165 7.72 -10.12 11.76
CA TRP A 165 6.35 -9.65 11.87
C TRP A 165 5.63 -10.18 13.12
N THR A 166 5.93 -11.40 13.54
CA THR A 166 5.08 -12.17 14.49
C THR A 166 5.73 -12.44 15.84
N GLU A 167 7.04 -12.27 15.97
CA GLU A 167 7.79 -12.52 17.20
C GLU A 167 8.93 -11.53 17.42
N GLY A 168 9.48 -11.54 18.64
CA GLY A 168 10.58 -10.68 19.04
C GLY A 168 10.22 -9.22 19.27
N PRO A 169 11.22 -8.36 19.56
CA PRO A 169 10.98 -7.01 20.06
C PRO A 169 10.19 -6.10 19.11
N ALA A 170 10.37 -6.25 17.79
CA ALA A 170 9.64 -5.45 16.81
C ALA A 170 8.14 -5.80 16.78
N SER A 171 7.80 -7.08 16.87
CA SER A 171 6.40 -7.54 16.96
C SER A 171 5.75 -7.14 18.28
N GLU A 172 6.48 -7.25 19.39
CA GLU A 172 6.03 -6.80 20.72
C GLU A 172 5.74 -5.29 20.75
N LYS A 173 6.65 -4.48 20.18
CA LYS A 173 6.46 -3.03 20.02
C LYS A 173 5.21 -2.73 19.19
N ALA A 174 5.01 -3.43 18.07
CA ALA A 174 3.82 -3.27 17.24
C ALA A 174 2.55 -3.63 18.03
N ALA A 175 2.56 -4.72 18.80
CA ALA A 175 1.42 -5.12 19.63
C ALA A 175 1.09 -4.08 20.71
N GLU A 176 2.10 -3.47 21.33
CA GLU A 176 1.92 -2.40 22.31
C GLU A 176 1.29 -1.16 21.66
N ARG A 177 1.86 -0.69 20.54
CA ARG A 177 1.35 0.49 19.81
C ARG A 177 -0.05 0.29 19.27
N LEU A 178 -0.36 -0.90 18.78
CA LEU A 178 -1.68 -1.28 18.29
C LEU A 178 -2.64 -1.70 19.42
N GLY A 179 -2.19 -1.71 20.68
CA GLY A 179 -3.01 -2.05 21.84
C GLY A 179 -3.57 -3.47 21.84
N SER A 180 -2.97 -4.40 21.07
CA SER A 180 -3.42 -5.78 20.96
C SER A 180 -2.33 -6.70 20.41
N VAL A 181 -2.07 -7.79 21.13
CA VAL A 181 -1.20 -8.89 20.67
C VAL A 181 -1.73 -9.52 19.38
N GLU A 182 -3.05 -9.60 19.22
CA GLU A 182 -3.64 -10.11 17.98
C GLU A 182 -3.24 -9.22 16.80
N ARG A 183 -3.36 -7.89 16.94
CA ARG A 183 -3.06 -6.92 15.88
C ARG A 183 -1.56 -6.86 15.56
N GLY A 184 -0.71 -6.86 16.58
CA GLY A 184 0.74 -6.72 16.38
C GLY A 184 1.43 -7.97 15.86
N SER A 185 0.92 -9.15 16.22
CA SER A 185 1.67 -10.40 16.12
C SER A 185 0.90 -11.60 15.56
N LYS A 186 -0.42 -11.51 15.36
CA LYS A 186 -1.24 -12.64 14.87
C LYS A 186 -1.91 -12.39 13.52
N LEU A 187 -1.94 -11.15 13.03
CA LEU A 187 -2.48 -10.88 11.69
C LEU A 187 -1.47 -11.30 10.63
N MET A 188 -1.93 -12.17 9.73
CA MET A 188 -1.13 -12.74 8.65
C MET A 188 -1.77 -12.35 7.33
N VAL A 189 -0.96 -11.86 6.39
CA VAL A 189 -1.36 -11.50 5.02
C VAL A 189 -2.65 -10.68 5.02
N GLU A 190 -2.52 -9.38 5.27
CA GLU A 190 -3.64 -8.45 5.16
C GLU A 190 -3.67 -7.83 3.76
N HIS A 191 -4.87 -7.60 3.22
CA HIS A 191 -5.08 -6.79 2.02
C HIS A 191 -5.95 -5.58 2.38
N MET A 192 -5.66 -4.42 1.79
CA MET A 192 -6.47 -3.23 2.03
C MET A 192 -6.55 -2.32 0.81
N THR A 193 -7.72 -1.71 0.63
CA THR A 193 -7.92 -0.56 -0.26
C THR A 193 -8.48 0.62 0.53
N VAL A 194 -7.75 1.73 0.51
CA VAL A 194 -8.32 3.06 0.75
C VAL A 194 -8.85 3.57 -0.59
N PHE A 195 -10.17 3.54 -0.71
CA PHE A 195 -10.88 4.03 -1.89
C PHE A 195 -10.35 5.41 -2.35
N PRO A 196 -10.32 5.69 -3.68
CA PRO A 196 -10.65 4.77 -4.76
C PRO A 196 -9.53 3.82 -5.16
N THR A 197 -8.26 4.23 -5.04
CA THR A 197 -7.17 3.58 -5.77
C THR A 197 -5.86 3.41 -5.00
N CYS A 198 -5.85 3.65 -3.69
CA CYS A 198 -4.69 3.36 -2.84
C CYS A 198 -4.87 1.96 -2.26
N SER A 199 -3.96 1.04 -2.59
CA SER A 199 -4.03 -0.34 -2.11
C SER A 199 -2.68 -0.82 -1.61
N PHE A 200 -2.69 -1.63 -0.56
CA PHE A 200 -1.48 -2.16 0.06
C PHE A 200 -1.76 -3.45 0.81
N LEU A 201 -0.69 -4.17 1.15
CA LEU A 201 -0.75 -5.47 1.81
C LEU A 201 0.08 -5.46 3.11
N PRO A 202 -0.48 -5.14 4.30
CA PRO A 202 0.28 -5.20 5.55
C PRO A 202 0.92 -6.57 5.78
N GLY A 203 2.21 -6.58 6.12
CA GLY A 203 3.04 -7.78 6.31
C GLY A 203 3.85 -8.17 5.06
N ILE A 204 3.33 -7.88 3.86
CA ILE A 204 4.08 -7.96 2.60
C ILE A 204 4.69 -6.59 2.27
N ASN A 205 3.97 -5.52 2.63
CA ASN A 205 4.32 -4.11 2.55
C ASN A 205 4.54 -3.55 1.13
N THR A 206 3.96 -4.18 0.10
CA THR A 206 3.76 -3.47 -1.18
C THR A 206 2.64 -2.43 -1.01
N VAL A 207 2.85 -1.25 -1.57
CA VAL A 207 1.88 -0.16 -1.67
C VAL A 207 1.77 0.24 -3.14
N ARG A 208 0.56 0.49 -3.64
CA ARG A 208 0.38 0.99 -5.01
C ARG A 208 -0.79 1.94 -5.19
N THR A 209 -0.68 2.71 -6.26
CA THR A 209 -1.80 3.48 -6.82
C THR A 209 -2.20 2.90 -8.18
N TRP A 210 -3.51 2.71 -8.37
CA TRP A 210 -4.12 2.30 -9.63
C TRP A 210 -4.48 3.53 -10.45
N HIS A 211 -3.64 3.95 -11.40
CA HIS A 211 -3.88 5.13 -12.21
C HIS A 211 -4.75 4.78 -13.43
N PRO A 212 -6.02 5.21 -13.50
CA PRO A 212 -6.90 4.85 -14.61
C PRO A 212 -6.42 5.47 -15.94
N ARG A 213 -6.55 4.71 -17.03
CA ARG A 213 -6.26 5.11 -18.41
C ARG A 213 -7.47 4.79 -19.29
N GLY A 214 -8.57 5.47 -19.01
CA GLY A 214 -9.88 5.14 -19.58
C GLY A 214 -10.50 3.89 -18.93
N PRO A 215 -11.57 3.34 -19.52
CA PRO A 215 -12.30 2.22 -18.92
C PRO A 215 -11.62 0.86 -19.08
N ASN A 216 -10.63 0.72 -19.97
CA ASN A 216 -10.05 -0.57 -20.36
C ASN A 216 -8.56 -0.70 -20.02
N GLU A 217 -7.99 0.26 -19.29
CA GLU A 217 -6.57 0.24 -18.94
C GLU A 217 -6.32 0.94 -17.59
N VAL A 218 -5.32 0.42 -16.88
CA VAL A 218 -4.81 0.98 -15.63
C VAL A 218 -3.28 0.87 -15.61
N GLU A 219 -2.62 1.94 -15.19
CA GLU A 219 -1.21 1.89 -14.80
C GLU A 219 -1.10 1.54 -13.32
N VAL A 220 -0.21 0.61 -12.99
CA VAL A 220 0.13 0.31 -11.59
C VAL A 220 1.44 0.99 -11.26
N TRP A 221 1.43 1.85 -10.24
CA TRP A 221 2.64 2.45 -9.70
C TRP A 221 2.84 1.92 -8.29
N ALA A 222 3.80 1.01 -8.12
CA ALA A 222 4.01 0.28 -6.88
C ALA A 222 5.41 0.55 -6.29
N PHE A 223 5.46 0.56 -4.97
CA PHE A 223 6.69 0.62 -4.17
C PHE A 223 6.54 -0.26 -2.92
N THR A 224 7.60 -0.36 -2.13
CA THR A 224 7.61 -1.11 -0.86
C THR A 224 7.95 -0.18 0.28
N VAL A 225 7.25 -0.32 1.39
CA VAL A 225 7.59 0.36 2.64
C VAL A 225 8.18 -0.62 3.64
N VAL A 226 9.06 -0.13 4.50
CA VAL A 226 9.64 -0.87 5.61
C VAL A 226 9.60 0.01 6.85
N ASP A 227 9.55 -0.61 8.03
CA ASP A 227 9.73 0.14 9.29
C ASP A 227 11.11 0.81 9.24
N ALA A 228 11.16 2.12 9.54
CA ALA A 228 12.37 2.90 9.35
C ALA A 228 13.52 2.46 10.29
N ASP A 229 13.18 1.87 11.44
CA ASP A 229 14.12 1.29 12.41
C ASP A 229 14.31 -0.22 12.28
N ALA A 230 13.78 -0.87 11.24
CA ALA A 230 14.04 -2.28 10.99
C ALA A 230 15.54 -2.54 10.72
N PRO A 231 16.10 -3.69 11.13
CA PRO A 231 17.45 -4.08 10.76
C PRO A 231 17.66 -4.10 9.25
N ASP A 232 18.87 -3.76 8.79
CA ASP A 232 19.20 -3.66 7.36
C ASP A 232 18.91 -4.96 6.59
N ASP A 233 19.15 -6.12 7.21
CA ASP A 233 18.89 -7.41 6.57
C ASP A 233 17.41 -7.75 6.48
N ILE A 234 16.57 -7.19 7.36
CA ILE A 234 15.10 -7.24 7.25
C ILE A 234 14.63 -6.33 6.12
N LYS A 235 15.18 -5.11 6.00
CA LYS A 235 14.84 -4.19 4.89
C LYS A 235 15.20 -4.79 3.52
N GLU A 236 16.37 -5.42 3.40
CA GLU A 236 16.79 -6.12 2.19
C GLU A 236 15.93 -7.36 1.91
N GLU A 237 15.52 -8.09 2.94
CA GLU A 237 14.61 -9.24 2.76
C GLU A 237 13.24 -8.78 2.24
N PHE A 238 12.64 -7.74 2.83
CA PHE A 238 11.41 -7.13 2.30
C PHE A 238 11.59 -6.74 0.83
N ARG A 239 12.69 -6.06 0.47
CA ARG A 239 12.96 -5.68 -0.92
C ARG A 239 12.95 -6.87 -1.87
N ARG A 240 13.64 -7.96 -1.51
CA ARG A 240 13.76 -9.15 -2.34
C ARG A 240 12.45 -9.92 -2.44
N GLN A 241 11.70 -10.02 -1.36
CA GLN A 241 10.46 -10.79 -1.34
C GLN A 241 9.34 -10.04 -2.07
N THR A 242 9.21 -8.72 -1.90
CA THR A 242 8.20 -7.95 -2.64
C THR A 242 8.48 -7.92 -4.13
N LEU A 243 9.74 -7.79 -4.57
CA LEU A 243 10.07 -7.85 -6.01
C LEU A 243 9.84 -9.25 -6.59
N ARG A 244 10.03 -10.31 -5.78
CA ARG A 244 9.79 -11.71 -6.18
C ARG A 244 8.30 -12.01 -6.37
N THR A 245 7.42 -11.34 -5.63
CA THR A 245 5.99 -11.71 -5.53
C THR A 245 5.06 -10.65 -6.11
N PHE A 246 4.95 -9.47 -5.50
CA PHE A 246 3.97 -8.44 -5.88
C PHE A 246 4.56 -7.36 -6.81
N SER A 247 5.28 -7.78 -7.83
CA SER A 247 5.87 -6.93 -8.87
C SER A 247 5.31 -7.26 -10.26
N ALA A 248 5.65 -6.47 -11.27
CA ALA A 248 5.22 -6.73 -12.65
C ALA A 248 5.63 -8.12 -13.19
N GLY A 249 6.71 -8.72 -12.66
CA GLY A 249 7.20 -10.05 -13.04
C GLY A 249 7.30 -11.01 -11.85
N GLY A 250 6.59 -10.72 -10.76
CA GLY A 250 6.55 -11.62 -9.61
C GLY A 250 5.76 -12.89 -9.91
N VAL A 251 5.99 -13.91 -9.09
CA VAL A 251 5.43 -15.28 -9.24
C VAL A 251 3.95 -15.39 -8.89
#